data_AF-A0A5N6UMU6-F1
#
_entry.id   AF-A0A5N6UMU6-F1
#
_cell.length_a   1.000
_cell.length_b   1.000
_cell.length_c   1.000
_cell.angle_alpha   90.00
_cell.angle_beta   90.00
_cell.angle_gamma   90.00
#
_symmetry.space_group_name_H-M   'P 1'
#
loop_
_entity.id
_entity.type
_entity.pdbx_description
1 polymer ?
#
loop_
_entity_poly.entity_id
_entity_poly.type
_entity_poly.pdbx_seq_one_letter_code
_entity_poly.pdbx_strand_id
1 'polypeptide(L)'
;KKSSTTKPKPKPKPRKQLTEKQKEAKKARELRDQIKALKATALETPKKLPERVSNLIIIEKLQETKKTHKSPQEAFKAASELTKTISEAERERLNAVVESNRNSNESTYDQWIKSHTPLQIKEANLARNKLTRLTNKRYPLLRDERLVKRPSSSYVFFYLERTGQGDFKHMAVKDISARVAEEWNGLTDSEKEVRLLAPF
;
A
#
# COMPACT_ATOMS: atom_id res chain seq x y z
N LYS A 1 -41.89 35.55 -59.99
CA LYS A 1 -41.63 34.82 -58.71
C LYS A 1 -40.24 34.19 -58.80
N LYS A 2 -39.28 34.63 -57.98
CA LYS A 2 -37.87 34.18 -58.01
C LYS A 2 -37.75 32.78 -57.38
N SER A 3 -37.09 31.85 -58.07
CA SER A 3 -36.75 30.54 -57.54
C SER A 3 -35.50 30.64 -56.66
N SER A 4 -35.61 30.17 -55.41
CA SER A 4 -34.49 30.11 -54.47
C SER A 4 -33.80 28.76 -54.56
N THR A 5 -32.65 28.72 -55.21
CA THR A 5 -31.74 27.56 -55.23
C THR A 5 -31.04 27.42 -53.87
N THR A 6 -31.31 26.31 -53.18
CA THR A 6 -30.72 25.98 -51.87
C THR A 6 -29.31 25.43 -52.07
N LYS A 7 -28.29 26.06 -51.47
CA LYS A 7 -26.89 25.59 -51.52
C LYS A 7 -26.71 24.27 -50.72
N PRO A 8 -25.94 23.29 -51.22
CA PRO A 8 -25.70 22.03 -50.51
C PRO A 8 -24.80 22.23 -49.28
N LYS A 9 -25.15 21.56 -48.16
CA LYS A 9 -24.38 21.56 -46.91
C LYS A 9 -23.00 20.90 -47.10
N PRO A 10 -21.92 21.47 -46.51
CA PRO A 10 -20.58 20.90 -46.61
C PRO A 10 -20.48 19.57 -45.87
N LYS A 11 -19.86 18.57 -46.52
CA LYS A 11 -19.59 17.25 -45.94
C LYS A 11 -18.67 17.37 -44.70
N PRO A 12 -18.89 16.56 -43.64
CA PRO A 12 -18.07 16.60 -42.44
C PRO A 12 -16.61 16.21 -42.76
N LYS A 13 -15.66 17.04 -42.29
CA LYS A 13 -14.22 16.78 -42.46
C LYS A 13 -13.83 15.49 -41.73
N PRO A 14 -12.98 14.62 -42.33
CA PRO A 14 -12.51 13.41 -41.67
C PRO A 14 -11.72 13.77 -40.41
N ARG A 15 -12.04 13.11 -39.28
CA ARG A 15 -11.30 13.29 -38.02
C ARG A 15 -9.85 12.87 -38.25
N LYS A 16 -8.91 13.83 -38.13
CA LYS A 16 -7.46 13.54 -38.19
C LYS A 16 -7.13 12.45 -37.16
N GLN A 17 -6.61 11.33 -37.65
CA GLN A 17 -6.11 10.25 -36.79
C GLN A 17 -4.87 10.79 -36.05
N LEU A 18 -4.85 10.62 -34.73
CA LEU A 18 -3.72 11.04 -33.88
C LEU A 18 -2.45 10.28 -34.31
N THR A 19 -1.32 10.97 -34.41
CA THR A 19 -0.02 10.32 -34.63
C THR A 19 0.38 9.48 -33.42
N GLU A 20 1.21 8.45 -33.60
CA GLU A 20 1.64 7.56 -32.50
C GLU A 20 2.22 8.34 -31.30
N LYS A 21 3.02 9.39 -31.57
CA LYS A 21 3.53 10.31 -30.53
C LYS A 21 2.43 11.05 -29.76
N GLN A 22 1.33 11.43 -30.41
CA GLN A 22 0.18 12.05 -29.75
C GLN A 22 -0.62 11.03 -28.94
N LYS A 23 -0.72 9.78 -29.40
CA LYS A 23 -1.35 8.69 -28.65
C LYS A 23 -0.55 8.35 -27.38
N GLU A 24 0.77 8.28 -27.48
CA GLU A 24 1.66 8.05 -26.32
C GLU A 24 1.59 9.19 -25.31
N ALA A 25 1.63 10.45 -25.76
CA ALA A 25 1.49 11.60 -24.88
C ALA A 25 0.13 11.62 -24.16
N LYS A 26 -0.95 11.24 -24.85
CA LYS A 26 -2.29 11.12 -24.25
C LYS A 26 -2.33 10.02 -23.19
N LYS A 27 -1.80 8.84 -23.49
CA LYS A 27 -1.70 7.72 -22.52
C LYS A 27 -0.88 8.12 -21.29
N ALA A 28 0.25 8.81 -21.49
CA ALA A 28 1.10 9.26 -20.39
C ALA A 28 0.41 10.33 -19.51
N ARG A 29 -0.46 11.16 -20.09
CA ARG A 29 -1.29 12.11 -19.35
C ARG A 29 -2.39 11.41 -18.57
N GLU A 30 -3.11 10.50 -19.22
CA GLU A 30 -4.17 9.70 -18.59
C GLU A 30 -3.62 8.88 -17.41
N LEU A 31 -2.43 8.29 -17.55
CA LEU A 31 -1.76 7.59 -16.45
C LEU A 31 -1.40 8.52 -15.29
N ARG A 32 -0.90 9.72 -15.57
CA ARG A 32 -0.59 10.72 -14.53
C ARG A 32 -1.85 11.18 -13.79
N ASP A 33 -2.92 11.45 -14.53
CA ASP A 33 -4.21 11.85 -13.97
C ASP A 33 -4.81 10.72 -13.13
N GLN A 34 -4.71 9.47 -13.60
CA GLN A 34 -5.11 8.28 -12.85
C GLN A 34 -4.31 8.13 -11.55
N ILE A 35 -2.99 8.28 -11.59
CA ILE A 35 -2.14 8.23 -10.39
C ILE A 35 -2.52 9.34 -9.40
N LYS A 36 -2.80 10.56 -9.89
CA LYS A 36 -3.22 11.69 -9.04
C LYS A 36 -4.55 11.40 -8.35
N ALA A 37 -5.54 10.90 -9.10
CA ALA A 37 -6.84 10.52 -8.55
C ALA A 37 -6.70 9.39 -7.51
N LEU A 38 -5.91 8.35 -7.82
CA LEU A 38 -5.67 7.25 -6.89
C LEU A 38 -4.96 7.72 -5.61
N LYS A 39 -4.03 8.68 -5.68
CA LYS A 39 -3.39 9.24 -4.50
C LYS A 39 -4.38 9.98 -3.59
N ALA A 40 -5.32 10.73 -4.17
CA ALA A 40 -6.37 11.40 -3.40
C ALA A 40 -7.29 10.39 -2.69
N THR A 41 -7.65 9.29 -3.37
CA THR A 41 -8.46 8.21 -2.76
C THR A 41 -7.66 7.39 -1.74
N ALA A 42 -6.35 7.26 -1.90
CA ALA A 42 -5.49 6.45 -1.07
C ALA A 42 -5.17 7.07 0.31
N LEU A 43 -6.02 7.96 0.86
CA LEU A 43 -6.00 8.54 2.22
C LEU A 43 -4.62 8.57 2.89
N GLU A 44 -3.98 9.74 3.01
CA GLU A 44 -2.64 9.84 3.59
C GLU A 44 -2.65 9.61 5.12
N THR A 45 -1.85 8.65 5.58
CA THR A 45 -1.72 8.34 7.00
C THR A 45 -1.06 9.49 7.76
N PRO A 46 -1.41 9.72 9.03
CA PRO A 46 -0.72 10.68 9.88
C PRO A 46 0.79 10.44 9.89
N LYS A 47 1.57 11.53 9.94
CA LYS A 47 3.03 11.42 10.04
C LYS A 47 3.39 10.84 11.40
N LYS A 48 4.09 9.70 11.38
CA LYS A 48 4.58 9.04 12.57
C LYS A 48 5.74 9.80 13.19
N LEU A 49 5.74 9.89 14.52
CA LEU A 49 6.89 10.26 15.31
C LEU A 49 7.99 9.18 15.19
N PRO A 50 9.27 9.50 15.41
CA PRO A 50 10.35 8.52 15.32
C PRO A 50 10.23 7.41 16.38
N GLU A 51 10.17 6.16 15.94
CA GLU A 51 10.01 4.95 16.78
C GLU A 51 11.34 4.18 17.01
N ARG A 52 12.46 4.77 16.58
CA ARG A 52 13.81 4.20 16.73
C ARG A 52 14.71 5.19 17.44
N VAL A 53 15.44 4.70 18.44
CA VAL A 53 16.36 5.51 19.25
C VAL A 53 17.41 6.17 18.37
N SER A 54 18.01 5.40 17.46
CA SER A 54 19.01 5.91 16.50
C SER A 54 18.49 7.11 15.70
N ASN A 55 17.20 7.12 15.35
CA ASN A 55 16.62 8.23 14.60
C ASN A 55 16.48 9.46 15.49
N LEU A 56 16.07 9.30 16.75
CA LEU A 56 16.00 10.42 17.69
C LEU A 56 17.38 11.00 17.97
N ILE A 57 18.39 10.15 18.19
CA ILE A 57 19.78 10.59 18.38
C ILE A 57 20.24 11.43 17.18
N ILE A 58 20.08 10.90 15.96
CA ILE A 58 20.48 11.63 14.75
C ILE A 58 19.69 12.93 14.62
N ILE A 59 18.39 12.95 14.93
CA ILE A 59 17.57 14.17 14.88
C ILE A 59 18.10 15.22 15.86
N GLU A 60 18.39 14.85 17.11
CA GLU A 60 18.90 15.74 18.14
C GLU A 60 20.28 16.29 17.77
N LYS A 61 21.22 15.40 17.38
CA LYS A 61 22.56 15.80 16.95
C LYS A 61 22.55 16.61 15.65
N LEU A 62 21.62 16.35 14.75
CA LEU A 62 21.46 17.15 13.54
C LEU A 62 20.98 18.58 13.86
N GLN A 63 20.17 18.78 14.89
CA GLN A 63 19.77 20.14 15.32
C GLN A 63 20.96 20.91 15.92
N GLU A 64 21.86 20.21 16.62
CA GLU A 64 23.10 20.79 17.13
C GLU A 64 24.05 21.17 15.98
N THR A 65 24.31 20.24 15.05
CA THR A 65 25.31 20.45 13.97
C THR A 65 24.83 21.40 12.88
N LYS A 66 23.52 21.51 12.64
CA LYS A 66 22.96 22.51 11.70
C LYS A 66 23.27 23.96 12.09
N LYS A 67 23.53 24.24 13.37
CA LYS A 67 23.91 25.59 13.83
C LYS A 67 25.35 25.93 13.47
N THR A 68 26.21 24.92 13.34
CA THR A 68 27.65 25.06 13.15
C THR A 68 28.07 24.91 11.68
N HIS A 69 27.36 24.07 10.93
CA HIS A 69 27.71 23.74 9.55
C HIS A 69 26.79 24.43 8.54
N LYS A 70 27.39 25.00 7.49
CA LYS A 70 26.66 25.71 6.42
C LYS A 70 25.98 24.76 5.44
N SER A 71 26.53 23.56 5.26
CA SER A 71 25.98 22.54 4.36
C SER A 71 25.15 21.50 5.11
N PRO A 72 23.93 21.17 4.64
CA PRO A 72 23.14 20.08 5.21
C PRO A 72 23.84 18.73 5.18
N GLN A 73 24.65 18.45 4.15
CA GLN A 73 25.41 17.20 4.06
C GLN A 73 26.50 17.11 5.13
N GLU A 74 27.21 18.22 5.38
CA GLU A 74 28.24 18.29 6.41
C GLU A 74 27.65 18.17 7.81
N ALA A 75 26.54 18.87 8.08
CA ALA A 75 25.81 18.78 9.34
C ALA A 75 25.38 17.33 9.65
N PHE A 76 24.89 16.60 8.63
CA PHE A 76 24.49 15.21 8.79
C PHE A 76 25.67 14.27 9.05
N LYS A 77 26.79 14.46 8.35
CA LYS A 77 28.01 13.69 8.57
C LYS A 77 28.55 13.91 9.99
N ALA A 78 28.61 15.16 10.44
CA ALA A 78 29.00 15.50 11.81
C ALA A 78 28.06 14.90 12.86
N ALA A 79 26.74 14.98 12.64
CA ALA A 79 25.75 14.38 13.55
C ALA A 79 25.90 12.86 13.65
N SER A 80 26.19 12.20 12.52
CA SER A 80 26.42 10.76 12.47
C SER A 80 27.62 10.33 13.30
N GLU A 81 28.71 11.12 13.27
CA GLU A 81 29.88 10.84 14.12
C GLU A 81 29.57 11.04 15.60
N LEU A 82 28.83 12.09 15.95
CA LEU A 82 28.40 12.34 17.34
C LEU A 82 27.47 11.26 17.90
N THR A 83 26.76 10.52 17.04
CA THR A 83 25.92 9.40 17.51
C THR A 83 26.72 8.25 18.12
N LYS A 84 28.01 8.12 17.76
CA LYS A 84 28.90 7.06 18.28
C LYS A 84 29.38 7.34 19.70
N THR A 85 29.30 8.59 20.15
CA THR A 85 29.82 9.05 21.45
C THR A 85 28.71 9.24 22.49
N ILE A 86 27.52 8.68 22.26
CA ILE A 86 26.38 8.87 23.17
C ILE A 86 26.56 8.05 24.46
N SER A 87 26.18 8.63 25.59
CA SER A 87 26.21 7.94 26.87
C SER A 87 25.03 6.98 27.03
N GLU A 88 25.16 6.00 27.92
CA GLU A 88 24.10 5.03 28.18
C GLU A 88 22.87 5.70 28.81
N ALA A 89 23.07 6.66 29.73
CA ALA A 89 21.99 7.42 30.35
C ALA A 89 21.15 8.20 29.31
N GLU A 90 21.81 8.76 28.30
CA GLU A 90 21.12 9.47 27.22
C GLU A 90 20.36 8.51 26.30
N ARG A 91 20.96 7.34 26.02
CA ARG A 91 20.27 6.27 25.29
C ARG A 91 19.03 5.79 26.05
N GLU A 92 19.08 5.64 27.36
CA GLU A 92 17.94 5.26 28.19
C GLU A 92 16.83 6.32 28.18
N ARG A 93 17.19 7.61 28.33
CA ARG A 93 16.24 8.72 28.17
C ARG A 93 15.52 8.65 26.83
N LEU A 94 16.26 8.44 25.74
CA LEU A 94 15.70 8.37 24.39
C LEU A 94 14.87 7.10 24.15
N ASN A 95 15.18 5.98 24.83
CA ASN A 95 14.33 4.79 24.83
C ASN A 95 12.93 5.10 25.37
N ALA A 96 12.84 5.78 26.51
CA ALA A 96 11.55 6.18 27.09
C ALA A 96 10.75 7.08 26.14
N VAL A 97 11.43 8.00 25.43
CA VAL A 97 10.79 8.85 24.40
C VAL A 97 10.29 8.01 23.22
N VAL A 98 11.05 7.01 22.77
CA VAL A 98 10.63 6.10 21.69
C VAL A 98 9.38 5.33 22.08
N GLU A 99 9.28 4.83 23.31
CA GLU A 99 8.09 4.12 23.79
C GLU A 99 6.87 5.03 23.82
N SER A 100 7.02 6.26 24.34
CA SER A 100 5.96 7.27 24.29
C SER A 100 5.53 7.59 22.85
N ASN A 101 6.49 7.72 21.92
CA ASN A 101 6.21 7.97 20.51
C ASN A 101 5.46 6.80 19.86
N ARG A 102 5.80 5.55 20.20
CA ARG A 102 5.08 4.36 19.68
C ARG A 102 3.62 4.38 20.10
N ASN A 103 3.37 4.58 21.40
CA ASN A 103 2.01 4.64 21.94
C ASN A 103 1.21 5.79 21.32
N SER A 104 1.84 6.96 21.17
CA SER A 104 1.23 8.13 20.53
C SER A 104 0.90 7.87 19.06
N ASN A 105 1.81 7.24 18.31
CA ASN A 105 1.60 6.91 16.90
C ASN A 105 0.48 5.89 16.72
N GLU A 106 0.41 4.87 17.57
CA GLU A 106 -0.65 3.86 17.55
C GLU A 106 -2.00 4.49 17.86
N SER A 107 -2.12 5.24 18.96
CA SER A 107 -3.36 5.95 19.31
C SER A 107 -3.79 6.93 18.22
N THR A 108 -2.85 7.70 17.67
CA THR A 108 -3.14 8.67 16.58
C THR A 108 -3.62 7.93 15.33
N TYR A 109 -2.98 6.81 14.99
CA TYR A 109 -3.37 6.00 13.84
C TYR A 109 -4.77 5.42 14.03
N ASP A 110 -5.06 4.85 15.20
CA ASP A 110 -6.35 4.26 15.52
C ASP A 110 -7.48 5.28 15.50
N GLN A 111 -7.27 6.44 16.10
CA GLN A 111 -8.24 7.55 16.05
C GLN A 111 -8.47 8.02 14.61
N TRP A 112 -7.40 8.12 13.83
CA TRP A 112 -7.49 8.49 12.41
C TRP A 112 -8.20 7.43 11.56
N ILE A 113 -7.99 6.14 11.81
CA ILE A 113 -8.75 5.07 11.14
C ILE A 113 -10.23 5.18 11.52
N LYS A 114 -10.52 5.35 12.81
CA LYS A 114 -11.90 5.44 13.33
C LYS A 114 -12.65 6.68 12.84
N SER A 115 -11.95 7.77 12.51
CA SER A 115 -12.57 8.97 11.93
C SER A 115 -13.05 8.78 10.48
N HIS A 116 -12.58 7.73 9.80
CA HIS A 116 -13.04 7.36 8.47
C HIS A 116 -14.04 6.20 8.55
N THR A 117 -14.92 6.15 7.57
CA THR A 117 -15.84 5.02 7.42
C THR A 117 -15.09 3.77 6.93
N PRO A 118 -15.54 2.55 7.30
CA PRO A 118 -14.94 1.32 6.78
C PRO A 118 -14.95 1.27 5.24
N LEU A 119 -16.00 1.79 4.59
CA LEU A 119 -16.05 1.85 3.13
C LEU A 119 -14.93 2.72 2.53
N GLN A 120 -14.66 3.89 3.11
CA GLN A 120 -13.54 4.75 2.68
C GLN A 120 -12.19 4.06 2.86
N ILE A 121 -11.99 3.35 3.98
CA ILE A 121 -10.74 2.58 4.20
C ILE A 121 -10.59 1.47 3.15
N LYS A 122 -11.68 0.76 2.83
CA LYS A 122 -11.69 -0.27 1.78
C LYS A 122 -11.31 0.33 0.42
N GLU A 123 -11.91 1.45 0.03
CA GLU A 123 -11.61 2.15 -1.22
C GLU A 123 -10.16 2.65 -1.25
N ALA A 124 -9.66 3.20 -0.15
CA ALA A 124 -8.28 3.63 -0.01
C ALA A 124 -7.30 2.46 -0.18
N ASN A 125 -7.61 1.29 0.37
CA ASN A 125 -6.82 0.07 0.20
C ASN A 125 -6.82 -0.44 -1.24
N LEU A 126 -7.95 -0.37 -1.94
CA LEU A 126 -8.01 -0.66 -3.37
C LEU A 126 -7.15 0.32 -4.18
N ALA A 127 -7.19 1.61 -3.83
CA ALA A 127 -6.36 2.63 -4.47
C ALA A 127 -4.86 2.42 -4.22
N ARG A 128 -4.45 2.11 -2.99
CA ARG A 128 -3.06 1.76 -2.62
C ARG A 128 -2.53 0.55 -3.40
N ASN A 129 -3.34 -0.49 -3.56
CA ASN A 129 -2.97 -1.67 -4.35
C ASN A 129 -2.76 -1.31 -5.83
N LYS A 130 -3.67 -0.51 -6.41
CA LYS A 130 -3.52 -0.01 -7.79
C LYS A 130 -2.27 0.85 -7.94
N LEU A 131 -2.02 1.76 -7.00
CA LEU A 131 -0.80 2.60 -6.99
C LEU A 131 0.47 1.76 -6.92
N THR A 132 0.47 0.70 -6.11
CA THR A 132 1.63 -0.19 -6.00
C THR A 132 1.95 -0.85 -7.33
N ARG A 133 0.93 -1.33 -8.05
CA ARG A 133 1.09 -1.94 -9.38
C ARG A 133 1.50 -0.94 -10.45
N LEU A 134 0.94 0.27 -10.44
CA LEU A 134 1.21 1.29 -11.47
C LEU A 134 2.57 1.97 -11.30
N THR A 135 3.04 2.12 -10.05
CA THR A 135 4.25 2.91 -9.76
C THR A 135 5.43 2.07 -9.29
N ASN A 136 5.24 0.76 -9.07
CA ASN A 136 6.19 -0.15 -8.43
C ASN A 136 6.69 0.33 -7.05
N LYS A 137 6.04 1.32 -6.44
CA LYS A 137 6.32 1.80 -5.08
C LYS A 137 5.37 1.10 -4.12
N ARG A 138 5.87 0.67 -2.97
CA ARG A 138 5.05 0.00 -1.95
C ARG A 138 4.16 1.01 -1.24
N TYR A 139 2.84 0.82 -1.30
CA TYR A 139 1.87 1.54 -0.47
C TYR A 139 1.26 0.54 0.53
N PRO A 140 1.64 0.59 1.83
CA PRO A 140 1.10 -0.32 2.82
C PRO A 140 -0.40 -0.11 3.00
N LEU A 141 -1.14 -1.21 3.12
CA LEU A 141 -2.58 -1.19 3.37
C LEU A 141 -2.89 -0.66 4.77
N LEU A 142 -4.00 0.06 4.87
CA LEU A 142 -4.59 0.49 6.12
C LEU A 142 -5.25 -0.71 6.82
N ARG A 143 -4.92 -0.89 8.09
CA ARG A 143 -5.52 -1.93 8.93
C ARG A 143 -6.73 -1.34 9.64
N ASP A 144 -7.87 -1.98 9.48
CA ASP A 144 -9.12 -1.61 10.14
C ASP A 144 -9.89 -2.89 10.44
N GLU A 145 -10.05 -3.19 11.73
CA GLU A 145 -10.74 -4.38 12.23
C GLU A 145 -12.24 -4.38 11.91
N ARG A 146 -12.83 -3.22 11.57
CA ARG A 146 -14.23 -3.09 11.14
C ARG A 146 -14.47 -3.63 9.73
N LEU A 147 -13.40 -3.91 8.97
CA LEU A 147 -13.51 -4.45 7.62
C LEU A 147 -13.79 -5.94 7.66
N VAL A 148 -14.91 -6.33 7.03
CA VAL A 148 -15.24 -7.74 6.84
C VAL A 148 -14.20 -8.40 5.93
N LYS A 149 -13.65 -9.52 6.40
CA LYS A 149 -12.75 -10.36 5.59
C LYS A 149 -13.50 -10.84 4.34
N ARG A 150 -12.78 -10.94 3.22
CA ARG A 150 -13.37 -11.50 2.00
C ARG A 150 -13.78 -12.96 2.27
N PRO A 151 -14.89 -13.43 1.67
CA PRO A 151 -15.23 -14.84 1.75
C PRO A 151 -14.05 -15.66 1.19
N SER A 152 -13.64 -16.67 1.95
CA SER A 152 -12.61 -17.61 1.55
C SER A 152 -13.18 -18.59 0.53
N SER A 153 -12.36 -19.08 -0.40
CA SER A 153 -12.79 -20.13 -1.33
C SER A 153 -12.81 -21.49 -0.63
N SER A 154 -13.57 -22.45 -1.17
CA SER A 154 -13.57 -23.85 -0.70
C SER A 154 -12.17 -24.46 -0.68
N TYR A 155 -11.31 -24.10 -1.63
CA TYR A 155 -9.90 -24.50 -1.62
C TYR A 155 -9.15 -24.03 -0.37
N VAL A 156 -9.43 -22.83 0.14
CA VAL A 156 -8.76 -22.33 1.35
C VAL A 156 -9.17 -23.15 2.56
N PHE A 157 -10.45 -23.51 2.67
CA PHE A 157 -10.93 -24.38 3.75
C PHE A 157 -10.29 -25.78 3.66
N PHE A 158 -10.26 -26.36 2.45
CA PHE A 158 -9.56 -27.63 2.20
C PHE A 158 -8.08 -27.55 2.57
N TYR A 159 -7.39 -26.48 2.16
CA TYR A 159 -5.98 -26.28 2.46
C TYR A 159 -5.73 -26.21 3.97
N LEU A 160 -6.56 -25.47 4.71
CA LEU A 160 -6.44 -25.35 6.16
C LEU A 160 -6.72 -26.67 6.88
N GLU A 161 -7.78 -27.38 6.48
CA GLU A 161 -8.11 -28.72 6.99
C GLU A 161 -6.94 -29.68 6.76
N ARG A 162 -6.45 -29.73 5.53
CA ARG A 162 -5.42 -30.67 5.10
C ARG A 162 -4.05 -30.39 5.72
N THR A 163 -3.68 -29.12 5.84
CA THR A 163 -2.42 -28.73 6.51
C THR A 163 -2.50 -28.78 8.03
N GLY A 164 -3.69 -28.64 8.61
CA GLY A 164 -3.93 -28.75 10.06
C GLY A 164 -3.80 -30.17 10.62
N GLN A 165 -3.98 -31.21 9.80
CA GLN A 165 -3.87 -32.62 10.19
C GLN A 165 -2.45 -33.05 10.57
N GLY A 166 -1.43 -32.24 10.26
CA GLY A 166 -0.06 -32.45 10.75
C GLY A 166 0.82 -33.37 9.91
N ASP A 167 0.29 -34.00 8.86
CA ASP A 167 1.05 -34.84 7.90
C ASP A 167 2.20 -34.10 7.21
N PHE A 168 2.13 -32.77 7.19
CA PHE A 168 3.05 -31.89 6.47
C PHE A 168 4.15 -31.27 7.33
N LYS A 169 4.25 -31.63 8.62
CA LYS A 169 5.17 -30.99 9.58
C LYS A 169 6.66 -31.06 9.19
N HIS A 170 7.04 -32.00 8.34
CA HIS A 170 8.44 -32.22 7.91
C HIS A 170 8.73 -31.69 6.50
N MET A 171 7.73 -31.15 5.80
CA MET A 171 7.87 -30.68 4.44
C MET A 171 8.07 -29.17 4.37
N ALA A 172 8.74 -28.70 3.31
CA ALA A 172 8.81 -27.27 3.03
C ALA A 172 7.44 -26.75 2.58
N VAL A 173 7.07 -25.53 2.98
CA VAL A 173 5.77 -24.89 2.68
C VAL A 173 5.41 -24.94 1.18
N LYS A 174 6.41 -24.85 0.31
CA LYS A 174 6.22 -24.93 -1.15
C LYS A 174 5.74 -26.32 -1.59
N ASP A 175 6.32 -27.38 -1.04
CA ASP A 175 6.00 -28.76 -1.39
C ASP A 175 4.65 -29.17 -0.81
N ILE A 176 4.32 -28.68 0.39
CA ILE A 176 2.99 -28.79 0.99
C ILE A 176 1.94 -28.19 0.06
N SER A 177 2.19 -26.96 -0.42
CA SER A 177 1.25 -26.26 -1.30
C SER A 177 1.03 -26.99 -2.62
N ALA A 178 2.09 -27.54 -3.22
CA ALA A 178 1.98 -28.32 -4.45
C ALA A 178 1.17 -29.61 -4.22
N ARG A 179 1.44 -30.32 -3.14
CA ARG A 179 0.75 -31.57 -2.80
C ARG A 179 -0.74 -31.36 -2.54
N VAL A 180 -1.09 -30.35 -1.75
CA VAL A 180 -2.49 -30.00 -1.48
C VAL A 180 -3.20 -29.54 -2.75
N ALA A 181 -2.52 -28.84 -3.66
CA ALA A 181 -3.10 -28.47 -4.94
C ALA A 181 -3.38 -29.68 -5.84
N GLU A 182 -2.48 -30.67 -5.89
CA GLU A 182 -2.71 -31.94 -6.58
C GLU A 182 -3.92 -32.69 -6.01
N GLU A 183 -3.99 -32.84 -4.69
CA GLU A 183 -5.11 -33.48 -4.00
C GLU A 183 -6.43 -32.76 -4.29
N TRP A 184 -6.45 -31.42 -4.25
CA TRP A 184 -7.63 -30.63 -4.60
C TRP A 184 -8.09 -30.86 -6.04
N ASN A 185 -7.15 -30.92 -6.99
CA ASN A 185 -7.49 -31.13 -8.40
C ASN A 185 -8.09 -32.54 -8.64
N GLY A 186 -7.71 -33.53 -7.83
CA GLY A 186 -8.26 -34.88 -7.88
C GLY A 186 -9.65 -35.05 -7.27
N LEU A 187 -10.16 -34.07 -6.51
CA LEU A 187 -11.51 -34.13 -5.91
C LEU A 187 -12.62 -33.92 -6.96
N THR A 188 -13.75 -34.58 -6.72
CA THR A 188 -15.00 -34.40 -7.49
C THR A 188 -15.66 -33.05 -7.18
N ASP A 189 -16.54 -32.59 -8.07
CA ASP A 189 -17.23 -31.30 -7.88
C ASP A 189 -18.12 -31.29 -6.62
N SER A 190 -18.76 -32.42 -6.30
CA SER A 190 -19.56 -32.57 -5.08
C SER A 190 -18.71 -32.45 -3.80
N GLU A 191 -17.49 -33.00 -3.79
CA GLU A 191 -16.58 -32.89 -2.64
C GLU A 191 -16.01 -31.47 -2.45
N LYS A 192 -15.89 -30.72 -3.56
CA LYS A 192 -15.48 -29.31 -3.56
C LYS A 192 -16.63 -28.40 -3.11
N GLU A 193 -17.88 -28.74 -3.41
CA GLU A 193 -19.08 -28.01 -3.00
C GLU A 193 -19.40 -28.17 -1.50
N VAL A 194 -19.27 -29.37 -0.93
CA VAL A 194 -19.49 -29.59 0.52
C VAL A 194 -18.63 -28.65 1.37
N ARG A 195 -17.42 -28.34 0.90
CA ARG A 195 -16.47 -27.43 1.58
C ARG A 195 -16.76 -25.94 1.38
N LEU A 196 -17.79 -25.57 0.61
CA LEU A 196 -18.34 -24.21 0.56
C LEU A 196 -19.30 -23.91 1.74
N LEU A 197 -19.88 -24.97 2.34
CA LEU A 197 -20.94 -24.86 3.35
C LEU A 197 -20.45 -25.06 4.78
N ALA A 198 -19.16 -25.35 4.99
CA ALA A 198 -18.60 -25.51 6.32
C ALA A 198 -18.68 -24.17 7.08
N PRO A 199 -19.39 -24.11 8.22
CA PRO A 199 -19.53 -22.88 9.00
C PRO A 199 -18.23 -22.56 9.74
N PHE A 200 -18.04 -21.26 10.00
CA PHE A 200 -16.95 -20.68 10.80
C PHE A 200 -17.09 -20.98 12.28
#